data_AF-A0A4R4SZA5-F1
#
_entry.id   AF-A0A4R4SZA5-F1
#
_cell.length_a   1.000
_cell.length_b   1.000
_cell.length_c   1.000
_cell.angle_alpha   90.00
_cell.angle_beta   90.00
_cell.angle_gamma   90.00
#
_symmetry.space_group_name_H-M   'P 1'
#
loop_
_entity.id
_entity.type
_entity.pdbx_description
1 polymer ?
#
loop_
_entity_poly.entity_id
_entity_poly.type
_entity_poly.pdbx_seq_one_letter_code
_entity_poly.pdbx_strand_id
1 'polypeptide(L)' 'PAPSAPASSRPQPTGAPADGAAWRPGVTYKVGDVVTYEGTRYRCRQGHTTIRSWEPVFTPALWLAL' A
#
# COMPACT_ATOMS: atom_id res chain seq x y z
N PRO A 1 -12.51 -38.31 -7.32
CA PRO A 1 -13.09 -37.22 -6.51
C PRO A 1 -11.97 -36.31 -5.96
N ALA A 2 -11.66 -35.22 -6.65
CA ALA A 2 -10.67 -34.21 -6.25
C ALA A 2 -11.40 -32.92 -5.83
N PRO A 3 -10.92 -32.17 -4.82
CA PRO A 3 -11.68 -31.12 -4.16
C PRO A 3 -11.87 -29.88 -5.05
N SER A 4 -13.12 -29.39 -5.09
CA SER A 4 -13.47 -28.12 -5.72
C SER A 4 -13.14 -26.95 -4.79
N ALA A 5 -12.09 -26.21 -5.13
CA ALA A 5 -11.94 -24.81 -4.73
C ALA A 5 -11.07 -24.09 -5.77
N PRO A 6 -11.63 -23.38 -6.75
CA PRO A 6 -10.88 -22.30 -7.37
C PRO A 6 -10.86 -21.17 -6.34
N ALA A 7 -9.80 -21.13 -5.54
CA ALA A 7 -9.43 -19.90 -4.85
C ALA A 7 -9.49 -18.79 -5.90
N SER A 8 -10.43 -17.86 -5.74
CA SER A 8 -10.46 -16.65 -6.55
C SER A 8 -9.11 -15.97 -6.32
N SER A 9 -8.20 -16.15 -7.28
CA SER A 9 -6.88 -15.55 -7.30
C SER A 9 -7.07 -14.05 -7.47
N ARG A 10 -7.45 -13.38 -6.37
CA ARG A 10 -7.20 -11.96 -6.20
C ARG A 10 -5.72 -11.79 -6.55
N PRO A 11 -5.34 -10.89 -7.48
CA PRO A 11 -3.95 -10.55 -7.63
C PRO A 11 -3.51 -10.02 -6.26
N GLN A 12 -2.84 -10.86 -5.48
CA GLN A 12 -2.10 -10.45 -4.31
C GLN A 12 -0.88 -9.76 -4.91
N PRO A 13 -0.74 -8.42 -4.83
CA PRO A 13 0.56 -7.84 -5.09
C PRO A 13 1.50 -8.46 -4.04
N THR A 14 2.32 -9.40 -4.50
CA THR A 14 3.41 -9.97 -3.74
C THR A 14 4.24 -8.81 -3.21
N GLY A 15 4.42 -8.79 -1.90
CA GLY A 15 5.17 -7.78 -1.17
C GLY A 15 4.26 -6.82 -0.43
N ALA A 16 4.18 -7.00 0.90
CA ALA A 16 4.19 -5.82 1.73
C ALA A 16 5.31 -4.90 1.21
N PRO A 17 5.04 -3.59 1.04
CA PRO A 17 6.08 -2.68 0.60
C PRO A 17 7.24 -2.81 1.59
N ALA A 18 8.41 -3.21 1.11
CA ALA A 18 9.62 -3.09 1.91
C ALA A 18 9.76 -1.61 2.32
N ASP A 19 10.26 -1.32 3.52
CA ASP A 19 10.48 0.04 4.01
C ASP A 19 11.11 0.93 2.91
N GLY A 20 10.35 1.88 2.38
CA GLY A 20 10.78 2.79 1.32
C GLY A 20 10.42 2.38 -0.12
N ALA A 21 9.62 1.35 -0.33
CA ALA A 21 9.14 0.97 -1.66
C ALA A 21 8.34 2.11 -2.33
N ALA A 22 8.36 2.19 -3.66
CA ALA A 22 7.58 3.18 -4.38
C ALA A 22 6.07 3.06 -4.03
N TRP A 23 5.39 4.19 -3.82
CA TRP A 23 3.96 4.22 -3.53
C TRP A 23 3.16 3.61 -4.69
N ARG A 24 2.15 2.78 -4.38
CA ARG A 24 1.32 2.11 -5.39
C ARG A 24 -0.17 2.11 -5.00
N PRO A 25 -1.08 2.46 -5.92
CA PRO A 25 -2.51 2.35 -5.70
C PRO A 25 -2.97 0.89 -5.62
N GLY A 26 -3.97 0.62 -4.79
CA GLY A 26 -4.54 -0.72 -4.57
C GLY A 26 -3.78 -1.58 -3.55
N VAL A 27 -2.81 -1.00 -2.84
CA VAL A 27 -2.03 -1.69 -1.80
C VAL A 27 -2.57 -1.33 -0.42
N THR A 28 -2.69 -2.33 0.45
CA THR A 28 -3.02 -2.12 1.86
C THR A 28 -1.76 -1.84 2.65
N TYR A 29 -1.64 -0.60 3.13
CA TYR A 29 -0.55 -0.15 3.98
C TYR A 29 -1.00 -0.17 5.44
N LYS A 30 -0.11 -0.54 6.34
CA LYS A 30 -0.32 -0.52 7.79
C LYS A 30 0.33 0.71 8.39
N VAL A 31 -0.07 1.06 9.61
CA VAL A 31 0.59 2.12 10.37
C VAL A 31 2.07 1.77 10.52
N GLY A 32 2.93 2.71 10.13
CA GLY A 32 4.38 2.55 10.19
C GLY A 32 5.04 2.22 8.86
N ASP A 33 4.31 1.70 7.87
CA ASP A 33 4.85 1.42 6.53
C ASP A 33 5.42 2.68 5.90
N VAL A 34 6.59 2.59 5.26
CA VAL A 34 7.21 3.71 4.55
C VAL A 34 7.16 3.47 3.05
N VAL A 35 6.74 4.49 2.31
CA VAL A 35 6.73 4.52 0.84
C VAL A 35 7.52 5.68 0.31
N THR A 36 7.96 5.60 -0.94
CA THR A 36 8.60 6.71 -1.65
C THR A 36 7.69 7.18 -2.78
N TYR A 37 7.39 8.49 -2.84
CA TYR A 37 6.62 9.12 -3.90
C TYR A 37 7.34 10.40 -4.34
N GLU A 38 7.60 10.54 -5.64
CA GLU A 38 8.39 11.65 -6.21
C GLU A 38 9.73 11.93 -5.50
N GLY A 39 10.42 10.88 -5.07
CA GLY A 39 11.71 11.00 -4.37
C GLY A 39 11.60 11.42 -2.89
N THR A 40 10.39 11.69 -2.39
CA THR A 40 10.14 11.95 -0.97
C THR A 40 9.62 10.70 -0.30
N ARG A 41 10.07 10.43 0.94
CA ARG A 41 9.58 9.31 1.73
C ARG A 41 8.36 9.73 2.53
N TYR A 42 7.42 8.81 2.67
CA TYR A 42 6.19 9.01 3.40
C TYR A 42 5.90 7.81 4.28
N ARG A 43 5.57 8.06 5.53
CA ARG A 43 5.19 7.02 6.49
C ARG A 43 3.68 6.98 6.65
N CYS A 44 3.10 5.81 6.48
CA CYS A 44 1.70 5.55 6.70
C CYS A 44 1.37 5.72 8.19
N ARG A 45 0.39 6.58 8.49
CA ARG A 45 -0.03 6.91 9.86
C ARG A 45 -1.27 6.16 10.30
N GLN A 46 -2.10 5.75 9.35
CA GLN A 46 -3.32 4.97 9.57
C GLN A 46 -3.34 3.79 8.62
N GLY A 47 -3.68 2.59 9.11
CA GLY A 47 -3.77 1.41 8.25
C GLY A 47 -4.92 1.56 7.26
N HIS A 48 -4.62 1.58 5.96
CA HIS A 48 -5.60 1.81 4.92
C HIS A 48 -5.23 1.16 3.60
N THR A 49 -6.21 0.97 2.72
CA THR A 49 -5.95 0.54 1.34
C THR A 49 -5.84 1.78 0.47
N THR A 50 -4.64 2.08 0.00
CA THR A 50 -4.41 3.27 -0.84
C THR A 50 -5.11 3.10 -2.18
N ILE A 51 -5.65 4.18 -2.72
CA ILE A 51 -6.28 4.24 -4.04
C ILE A 51 -5.61 5.33 -4.89
N ARG A 52 -5.95 5.39 -6.18
CA ARG A 52 -5.35 6.31 -7.18
C ARG A 52 -5.62 7.81 -6.94
N SER A 53 -6.24 8.16 -5.81
CA SER A 53 -6.51 9.54 -5.37
C SER A 53 -6.04 9.80 -3.93
N TRP A 54 -5.37 8.82 -3.32
CA TRP A 54 -4.78 8.90 -1.99
C TRP A 54 -3.27 8.84 -2.12
N GLU A 55 -2.71 9.66 -3.02
CA GLU A 55 -1.27 9.87 -3.04
C GLU A 55 -0.83 10.55 -1.73
N PRO A 56 0.41 10.28 -1.28
CA PRO A 56 0.91 10.84 -0.03
C PRO A 56 0.92 12.37 -0.02
N VAL A 57 1.07 12.99 -1.19
CA VAL A 57 1.04 14.44 -1.39
C VAL A 57 -0.34 15.06 -1.17
N PHE A 58 -1.42 14.35 -1.53
CA PHE A 58 -2.78 14.84 -1.41
C PHE A 58 -3.44 14.46 -0.07
N THR A 59 -2.89 13.47 0.63
CA THR A 59 -3.49 12.91 1.84
C THR A 59 -2.55 12.92 3.06
N PRO A 60 -2.14 14.11 3.56
CA PRO A 60 -1.25 14.23 4.72
C PRO A 60 -1.87 13.73 6.04
N ALA A 61 -3.20 13.51 6.07
CA ALA A 61 -3.88 12.85 7.18
C ALA A 61 -3.53 11.35 7.27
N LEU A 62 -3.34 10.69 6.11
CA LEU A 62 -3.01 9.27 6.01
C LEU A 62 -1.50 9.03 6.00
N TRP A 63 -0.75 9.97 5.42
CA TRP A 63 0.69 9.87 5.18
C TRP A 63 1.47 10.99 5.86
N LEU A 64 2.61 10.66 6.47
CA LEU A 64 3.54 11.60 7.07
C LEU A 64 4.78 11.74 6.17
N ALA A 65 5.02 12.91 5.59
CA ALA A 65 6.29 13.16 4.89
C ALA A 65 7.48 13.05 5.85
N LEU A 66 8.52 12.33 5.42
CA LEU A 66 9.79 12.12 6.13
C LEU A 66 10.92 12.93 5.49
#